data_AF-A0A1N7KG88-F1
#
_entry.id   AF-A0A1N7KG88-F1
#
_cell.length_a   1.000
_cell.length_b   1.000
_cell.length_c   1.000
_cell.angle_alpha   90.00
_cell.angle_beta   90.00
_cell.angle_gamma   90.00
#
_symmetry.space_group_name_H-M   'P 1'
#
loop_
_entity.id
_entity.type
_entity.pdbx_description
1 polymer ?
#
loop_
_entity_poly.entity_id
_entity_poly.type
_entity_poly.pdbx_seq_one_letter_code
_entity_poly.pdbx_strand_id
1 'polypeptide(L)'
;MIDVAALAADLAAHPNVTGKRDIDVVCGALGLSQNSPGRPGDDAAALPDSDGWQLVATEGFMNEFVADAPWFAGWCAVMVNLSDIAAMGGRASALTNALWAQGPEQAAEILRGMAEASATYGVPIVGGHSNLRTDRAQLAATMQGRAKALITSFDATPGDVLIAAVDLRGRYPGESDNFAAFLGAPAQRLRGDLELLPELAEAGLVHAGKDISQGGIAGTALMLAECSGCGIEVDVAAIPRPEGTDLARWMRTFPSFGFLLTAKPADAPAICARFAARDIASAEIGRITFGSAVTLCDGAARAPLWDHAAKPYLGLAPTAKDPIDA
;
A
#
# COMPACT_ATOMS: atom_id res chain seq x y z
N MET A 1 11.60 -7.12 25.61
CA MET A 1 12.37 -6.17 24.79
C MET A 1 12.65 -6.88 23.48
N ILE A 2 12.27 -6.26 22.38
CA ILE A 2 12.41 -6.78 21.03
C ILE A 2 13.86 -6.57 20.60
N ASP A 3 14.50 -7.60 20.05
CA ASP A 3 15.81 -7.46 19.43
C ASP A 3 15.66 -6.77 18.06
N VAL A 4 15.65 -5.44 18.09
CA VAL A 4 15.46 -4.61 16.89
C VAL A 4 16.60 -4.78 15.88
N ALA A 5 17.80 -5.18 16.32
CA ALA A 5 18.93 -5.40 15.42
C ALA A 5 18.75 -6.69 14.62
N ALA A 6 18.36 -7.78 15.29
CA ALA A 6 18.03 -9.03 14.62
C ALA A 6 16.83 -8.87 13.66
N LEU A 7 15.78 -8.16 14.11
CA LEU A 7 14.59 -7.89 13.30
C LEU A 7 14.93 -7.05 12.06
N ALA A 8 15.72 -5.98 12.21
CA ALA A 8 16.14 -5.15 11.07
C ALA A 8 16.96 -5.94 10.06
N ALA A 9 17.90 -6.77 10.53
CA ALA A 9 18.74 -7.60 9.66
C ALA A 9 17.91 -8.63 8.87
N ASP A 10 16.95 -9.29 9.53
CA ASP A 10 16.04 -10.25 8.89
C ASP A 10 15.18 -9.56 7.81
N LEU A 11 14.51 -8.47 8.16
CA LEU A 11 13.64 -7.73 7.23
C LEU A 11 14.42 -7.15 6.04
N ALA A 12 15.63 -6.62 6.25
CA ALA A 12 16.47 -6.08 5.17
C ALA A 12 16.92 -7.13 4.16
N ALA A 13 16.97 -8.40 4.55
CA ALA A 13 17.33 -9.53 3.69
C ALA A 13 16.11 -10.27 3.11
N HIS A 14 14.91 -10.00 3.60
CA HIS A 14 13.73 -10.78 3.27
C HIS A 14 13.22 -10.49 1.84
N PRO A 15 12.94 -11.52 1.00
CA PRO A 15 12.47 -11.34 -0.38
C PRO A 15 11.24 -10.44 -0.54
N ASN A 16 10.21 -10.61 0.31
CA ASN A 16 9.02 -9.74 0.29
C ASN A 16 9.36 -8.25 0.46
N VAL A 17 10.40 -7.92 1.24
CA VAL A 17 10.86 -6.54 1.42
C VAL A 17 11.74 -6.15 0.24
N THR A 18 12.69 -6.97 -0.20
CA THR A 18 13.62 -6.56 -1.28
C THR A 18 13.00 -6.55 -2.68
N GLY A 19 11.86 -7.20 -2.90
CA GLY A 19 11.23 -7.36 -4.22
C GLY A 19 10.78 -6.05 -4.88
N LYS A 20 10.57 -4.97 -4.10
CA LYS A 20 10.18 -3.66 -4.65
C LYS A 20 11.27 -2.97 -5.47
N ARG A 21 12.52 -3.48 -5.43
CA ARG A 21 13.65 -2.94 -6.17
C ARG A 21 13.55 -3.13 -7.69
N ASP A 22 12.67 -4.01 -8.16
CA ASP A 22 12.40 -4.15 -9.60
C ASP A 22 11.76 -2.88 -10.19
N ILE A 23 11.12 -2.04 -9.35
CA ILE A 23 10.55 -0.75 -9.76
C ILE A 23 11.63 0.19 -10.28
N ASP A 24 12.82 0.22 -9.66
CA ASP A 24 13.96 1.04 -10.08
C ASP A 24 14.38 0.70 -11.51
N VAL A 25 14.45 -0.60 -11.83
CA VAL A 25 14.82 -1.09 -13.17
C VAL A 25 13.82 -0.62 -14.22
N VAL A 26 12.52 -0.75 -13.95
CA VAL A 26 11.46 -0.35 -14.89
C VAL A 26 11.40 1.16 -15.05
N CYS A 27 11.48 1.92 -13.95
CA CYS A 27 11.50 3.38 -13.99
C CYS A 27 12.71 3.89 -14.76
N GLY A 28 13.91 3.35 -14.50
CA GLY A 28 15.12 3.69 -15.22
C GLY A 28 15.03 3.41 -16.72
N ALA A 29 14.47 2.27 -17.11
CA ALA A 29 14.27 1.91 -18.52
C ALA A 29 13.31 2.85 -19.27
N LEU A 30 12.32 3.41 -18.56
CA LEU A 30 11.34 4.35 -19.11
C LEU A 30 11.76 5.83 -18.93
N GLY A 31 12.87 6.10 -18.24
CA GLY A 31 13.28 7.46 -17.89
C GLY A 31 12.31 8.17 -16.94
N LEU A 32 11.61 7.40 -16.09
CA LEU A 32 10.68 7.93 -15.10
C LEU A 32 11.43 8.45 -13.86
N SER A 33 10.91 9.52 -13.29
CA SER A 33 11.33 10.08 -12.00
C SER A 33 10.10 10.54 -11.23
N GLN A 34 10.26 10.95 -9.97
CA GLN A 34 9.17 11.56 -9.19
C GLN A 34 8.51 12.78 -9.87
N ASN A 35 9.23 13.47 -10.77
CA ASN A 35 8.74 14.65 -11.50
C ASN A 35 8.00 14.28 -12.78
N SER A 36 7.98 13.00 -13.16
CA SER A 36 7.23 12.53 -14.32
C SER A 36 5.71 12.65 -14.06
N PRO A 37 4.89 12.87 -15.11
CA PRO A 37 3.44 12.88 -14.96
C PRO A 37 2.94 11.62 -14.26
N GLY A 38 1.98 11.77 -13.35
CA GLY A 38 1.46 10.67 -12.54
C GLY A 38 2.21 10.39 -11.24
N ARG A 39 3.33 11.06 -10.95
CA ARG A 39 4.16 10.85 -9.74
C ARG A 39 4.54 9.37 -9.50
N PRO A 40 5.30 8.72 -10.41
CA PRO A 40 5.77 7.35 -10.21
C PRO A 40 6.44 7.18 -8.84
N GLY A 41 5.94 6.23 -8.03
CA GLY A 41 6.29 6.02 -6.63
C GLY A 41 5.08 6.12 -5.68
N ASP A 42 4.04 6.84 -6.10
CA ASP A 42 2.70 6.78 -5.49
C ASP A 42 1.98 5.45 -5.76
N ASP A 43 0.93 5.16 -4.97
CA ASP A 43 0.15 3.92 -5.11
C ASP A 43 -0.73 3.93 -6.38
N ALA A 44 -1.12 5.12 -6.84
CA ALA A 44 -1.75 5.30 -8.14
C ALA A 44 -1.20 6.52 -8.86
N ALA A 45 -1.18 6.47 -10.19
CA ALA A 45 -0.81 7.62 -10.99
C ALA A 45 -1.82 8.76 -10.77
N ALA A 46 -1.35 9.92 -10.31
CA ALA A 46 -2.17 11.10 -10.09
C ALA A 46 -2.03 12.10 -11.25
N LEU A 47 -3.10 12.26 -12.02
CA LEU A 47 -3.17 13.19 -13.16
C LEU A 47 -4.06 14.39 -12.78
N PRO A 48 -3.58 15.63 -12.90
CA PRO A 48 -4.40 16.80 -12.61
C PRO A 48 -5.68 16.83 -13.45
N ASP A 49 -6.80 17.14 -12.81
CA ASP A 49 -8.10 17.35 -13.42
C ASP A 49 -8.69 18.70 -12.95
N SER A 50 -9.75 19.15 -13.59
CA SER A 50 -10.44 20.42 -13.31
C SER A 50 -10.87 20.62 -11.85
N ASP A 51 -11.17 19.54 -11.11
CA ASP A 51 -11.63 19.56 -9.72
C ASP A 51 -10.87 18.50 -8.87
N GLY A 52 -9.54 18.50 -8.96
CA GLY A 52 -8.65 17.60 -8.21
C GLY A 52 -7.82 16.73 -9.14
N TRP A 53 -7.96 15.41 -9.01
CA TRP A 53 -7.09 14.43 -9.65
C TRP A 53 -7.87 13.26 -10.22
N GLN A 54 -7.50 12.82 -11.41
CA GLN A 54 -7.78 11.47 -11.90
C GLN A 54 -6.70 10.53 -11.39
N LEU A 55 -7.11 9.37 -10.90
CA LEU A 55 -6.24 8.35 -10.36
C LEU A 55 -6.29 7.11 -11.24
N VAL A 56 -5.12 6.52 -11.52
CA VAL A 56 -5.01 5.26 -12.26
C VAL A 56 -4.06 4.32 -11.53
N ALA A 57 -4.59 3.23 -10.98
CA ALA A 57 -3.82 2.16 -10.35
C ALA A 57 -3.73 0.96 -11.29
N THR A 58 -2.65 0.19 -11.25
CA THR A 58 -2.52 -1.05 -12.04
C THR A 58 -1.72 -2.08 -11.28
N GLU A 59 -2.31 -3.25 -11.11
CA GLU A 59 -1.71 -4.38 -10.40
C GLU A 59 -1.56 -5.59 -11.31
N GLY A 60 -0.38 -6.21 -11.24
CA GLY A 60 -0.08 -7.50 -11.87
C GLY A 60 0.09 -8.57 -10.81
N PHE A 61 -0.46 -9.76 -11.06
CA PHE A 61 -0.45 -10.86 -10.11
C PHE A 61 0.57 -11.92 -10.47
N MET A 62 1.24 -12.46 -9.45
CA MET A 62 2.19 -13.57 -9.61
C MET A 62 1.47 -14.78 -10.23
N ASN A 63 2.04 -15.35 -11.28
CA ASN A 63 1.41 -16.42 -12.05
C ASN A 63 1.05 -17.64 -11.18
N GLU A 64 1.91 -17.97 -10.23
CA GLU A 64 1.72 -19.06 -9.27
C GLU A 64 0.51 -18.79 -8.37
N PHE A 65 0.34 -17.56 -7.89
CA PHE A 65 -0.83 -17.17 -7.08
C PHE A 65 -2.13 -17.25 -7.89
N VAL A 66 -2.11 -16.82 -9.16
CA VAL A 66 -3.27 -16.92 -10.06
C VAL A 66 -3.61 -18.39 -10.34
N ALA A 67 -2.62 -19.26 -10.47
CA ALA A 67 -2.81 -20.68 -10.72
C ALA A 67 -3.32 -21.43 -9.47
N ASP A 68 -2.72 -21.18 -8.31
CA ASP A 68 -2.98 -21.91 -7.07
C ASP A 68 -4.28 -21.47 -6.37
N ALA A 69 -4.67 -20.21 -6.53
CA ALA A 69 -5.85 -19.64 -5.89
C ALA A 69 -6.65 -18.72 -6.83
N PRO A 70 -7.19 -19.24 -7.95
CA PRO A 70 -7.76 -18.43 -9.04
C PRO A 70 -8.88 -17.48 -8.59
N TRP A 71 -9.85 -17.98 -7.81
CA TRP A 71 -10.90 -17.14 -7.25
C TRP A 71 -10.35 -16.03 -6.36
N PHE A 72 -9.38 -16.35 -5.51
CA PHE A 72 -8.81 -15.36 -4.58
C PHE A 72 -7.95 -14.32 -5.33
N ALA A 73 -7.20 -14.73 -6.33
CA ALA A 73 -6.48 -13.82 -7.22
C ALA A 73 -7.45 -12.86 -7.94
N GLY A 74 -8.58 -13.38 -8.44
CA GLY A 74 -9.65 -12.56 -9.00
C GLY A 74 -10.22 -11.55 -8.00
N TRP A 75 -10.49 -11.96 -6.77
CA TRP A 75 -10.94 -11.04 -5.72
C TRP A 75 -9.91 -9.94 -5.43
N CYS A 76 -8.64 -10.32 -5.26
CA CYS A 76 -7.55 -9.39 -5.00
C CYS A 76 -7.32 -8.41 -6.16
N ALA A 77 -7.54 -8.80 -7.41
CA ALA A 77 -7.42 -7.89 -8.56
C ALA A 77 -8.30 -6.65 -8.44
N VAL A 78 -9.47 -6.77 -7.80
CA VAL A 78 -10.34 -5.63 -7.51
C VAL A 78 -9.91 -4.95 -6.20
N MET A 79 -9.69 -5.73 -5.14
CA MET A 79 -9.46 -5.19 -3.80
C MET A 79 -8.13 -4.43 -3.66
N VAL A 80 -7.04 -4.91 -4.25
CA VAL A 80 -5.71 -4.25 -4.14
C VAL A 80 -5.76 -2.91 -4.87
N ASN A 81 -6.24 -2.90 -6.11
CA ASN A 81 -6.45 -1.65 -6.86
C ASN A 81 -7.36 -0.65 -6.13
N LEU A 82 -8.38 -1.12 -5.40
CA LEU A 82 -9.22 -0.26 -4.55
C LEU A 82 -8.43 0.36 -3.41
N SER A 83 -7.55 -0.42 -2.78
CA SER A 83 -6.64 0.03 -1.73
C SER A 83 -5.73 1.13 -2.26
N ASP A 84 -5.15 0.97 -3.46
CA ASP A 84 -4.28 1.98 -4.08
C ASP A 84 -5.01 3.31 -4.32
N ILE A 85 -6.23 3.24 -4.86
CA ILE A 85 -7.05 4.44 -5.10
C ILE A 85 -7.42 5.11 -3.76
N ALA A 86 -7.79 4.33 -2.74
CA ALA A 86 -8.15 4.86 -1.43
C ALA A 86 -6.93 5.45 -0.70
N ALA A 87 -5.76 4.81 -0.78
CA ALA A 87 -4.50 5.27 -0.21
C ALA A 87 -4.11 6.64 -0.74
N MET A 88 -4.49 6.96 -1.98
CA MET A 88 -4.31 8.28 -2.61
C MET A 88 -5.38 9.31 -2.22
N GLY A 89 -6.26 9.02 -1.26
CA GLY A 89 -7.40 9.88 -0.90
C GLY A 89 -8.54 9.86 -1.92
N GLY A 90 -8.60 8.81 -2.74
CA GLY A 90 -9.51 8.71 -3.88
C GLY A 90 -10.70 7.80 -3.67
N ARG A 91 -11.66 7.93 -4.60
CA ARG A 91 -12.79 7.01 -4.75
C ARG A 91 -12.76 6.38 -6.13
N ALA A 92 -12.78 5.06 -6.16
CA ALA A 92 -12.76 4.28 -7.40
C ALA A 92 -14.09 4.37 -8.15
N SER A 93 -14.00 4.24 -9.48
CA SER A 93 -15.14 4.44 -10.39
C SER A 93 -15.33 3.30 -11.39
N ALA A 94 -14.26 2.69 -11.88
CA ALA A 94 -14.32 1.61 -12.84
C ALA A 94 -13.01 0.82 -12.88
N LEU A 95 -13.07 -0.44 -13.30
CA LEU A 95 -11.91 -1.31 -13.50
C LEU A 95 -11.95 -2.03 -14.85
N THR A 96 -10.78 -2.21 -15.45
CA THR A 96 -10.54 -3.13 -16.58
C THR A 96 -9.55 -4.22 -16.19
N ASN A 97 -9.56 -5.35 -16.88
CA ASN A 97 -8.60 -6.44 -16.63
C ASN A 97 -7.92 -6.96 -17.89
N ALA A 98 -6.78 -7.61 -17.70
CA ALA A 98 -6.08 -8.37 -18.72
C ALA A 98 -5.86 -9.80 -18.18
N LEU A 99 -6.54 -10.78 -18.79
CA LEU A 99 -6.65 -12.14 -18.29
C LEU A 99 -6.09 -13.16 -19.30
N TRP A 100 -5.11 -13.94 -18.86
CA TRP A 100 -4.68 -15.16 -19.53
C TRP A 100 -4.97 -16.36 -18.64
N ALA A 101 -5.67 -17.37 -19.16
CA ALA A 101 -6.03 -18.55 -18.39
C ALA A 101 -5.88 -19.85 -19.18
N GLN A 102 -5.65 -20.95 -18.48
CA GLN A 102 -5.56 -22.30 -19.03
C GLN A 102 -6.96 -22.89 -19.24
N GLY A 103 -7.68 -22.37 -20.23
CA GLY A 103 -9.03 -22.80 -20.56
C GLY A 103 -10.14 -22.08 -19.78
N PRO A 104 -11.41 -22.35 -20.14
CA PRO A 104 -12.57 -21.63 -19.62
C PRO A 104 -12.87 -21.88 -18.15
N GLU A 105 -12.50 -23.04 -17.59
CA GLU A 105 -12.78 -23.37 -16.19
C GLU A 105 -11.96 -22.51 -15.23
N GLN A 106 -10.65 -22.38 -15.46
CA GLN A 106 -9.80 -21.50 -14.65
C GLN A 106 -10.20 -20.03 -14.80
N ALA A 107 -10.54 -19.61 -16.02
CA ALA A 107 -11.03 -18.26 -16.26
C ALA A 107 -12.33 -17.97 -15.50
N ALA A 108 -13.27 -18.91 -15.47
CA ALA A 108 -14.52 -18.77 -14.75
C ALA A 108 -14.29 -18.55 -13.25
N GLU A 109 -13.34 -19.27 -12.64
CA GLU A 109 -13.02 -19.09 -11.21
C GLU A 109 -12.40 -17.72 -10.92
N ILE A 110 -11.46 -17.25 -11.77
CA ILE A 110 -10.87 -15.91 -11.63
C ILE A 110 -11.95 -14.83 -11.78
N LEU A 111 -12.74 -14.90 -12.86
CA LEU A 111 -13.78 -13.93 -13.15
C LEU A 111 -14.88 -13.94 -12.09
N ARG A 112 -15.18 -15.10 -11.49
CA ARG A 112 -16.11 -15.21 -10.36
C ARG A 112 -15.60 -14.43 -9.15
N GLY A 113 -14.32 -14.56 -8.80
CA GLY A 113 -13.70 -13.76 -7.74
C GLY A 113 -13.75 -12.25 -8.01
N MET A 114 -13.44 -11.84 -9.25
CA MET A 114 -13.54 -10.45 -9.67
C MET A 114 -14.97 -9.92 -9.59
N ALA A 115 -15.95 -10.68 -10.05
CA ALA A 115 -17.36 -10.30 -10.05
C ALA A 115 -17.91 -10.16 -8.62
N GLU A 116 -17.58 -11.09 -7.73
CA GLU A 116 -17.98 -11.04 -6.32
C GLU A 116 -17.35 -9.84 -5.60
N ALA A 117 -16.06 -9.56 -5.83
CA ALA A 117 -15.40 -8.38 -5.27
C ALA A 117 -15.97 -7.07 -5.84
N SER A 118 -16.17 -6.99 -7.16
CA SER A 118 -16.80 -5.86 -7.85
C SER A 118 -18.18 -5.54 -7.27
N ALA A 119 -19.03 -6.57 -7.09
CA ALA A 119 -20.33 -6.41 -6.45
C ALA A 119 -20.22 -6.00 -4.98
N THR A 120 -19.25 -6.56 -4.25
CA THR A 120 -19.00 -6.26 -2.83
C THR A 120 -18.59 -4.81 -2.63
N TYR A 121 -17.67 -4.29 -3.44
CA TYR A 121 -17.17 -2.91 -3.32
C TYR A 121 -17.98 -1.88 -4.11
N GLY A 122 -18.84 -2.32 -5.04
CA GLY A 122 -19.70 -1.43 -5.82
C GLY A 122 -18.98 -0.71 -6.94
N VAL A 123 -17.87 -1.28 -7.44
CA VAL A 123 -17.09 -0.72 -8.57
C VAL A 123 -17.23 -1.63 -9.78
N PRO A 124 -17.77 -1.14 -10.91
CA PRO A 124 -18.03 -1.98 -12.09
C PRO A 124 -16.75 -2.38 -12.83
N ILE A 125 -16.76 -3.60 -13.34
CA ILE A 125 -15.80 -4.05 -14.36
C ILE A 125 -16.35 -3.59 -15.72
N VAL A 126 -15.65 -2.68 -16.40
CA VAL A 126 -16.15 -1.99 -17.60
C VAL A 126 -15.51 -2.47 -18.90
N GLY A 127 -14.58 -3.42 -18.84
CA GLY A 127 -13.93 -3.97 -20.01
C GLY A 127 -12.68 -4.79 -19.67
N GLY A 128 -11.94 -5.16 -20.71
CA GLY A 128 -10.68 -5.88 -20.55
C GLY A 128 -10.21 -6.57 -21.82
N HIS A 129 -9.15 -7.36 -21.67
CA HIS A 129 -8.59 -8.24 -22.68
C HIS A 129 -8.50 -9.67 -22.14
N SER A 130 -8.76 -10.68 -22.96
CA SER A 130 -8.74 -12.08 -22.50
C SER A 130 -8.19 -13.06 -23.52
N ASN A 131 -7.41 -14.03 -23.04
CA ASN A 131 -6.91 -15.17 -23.81
C ASN A 131 -7.00 -16.45 -22.96
N LEU A 132 -7.79 -17.43 -23.42
CA LEU A 132 -8.02 -18.69 -22.70
C LEU A 132 -7.16 -19.85 -23.22
N ARG A 133 -6.12 -19.56 -23.99
CA ARG A 133 -5.25 -20.52 -24.68
C ARG A 133 -3.78 -20.22 -24.38
N THR A 134 -3.44 -20.13 -23.10
CA THR A 134 -2.07 -19.99 -22.60
C THR A 134 -1.64 -21.26 -21.88
N ASP A 135 -0.33 -21.48 -21.75
CA ASP A 135 0.28 -22.50 -20.92
C ASP A 135 0.48 -22.03 -19.46
N ARG A 136 0.32 -20.73 -19.17
CA ARG A 136 0.50 -20.17 -17.83
C ARG A 136 -0.52 -19.06 -17.54
N ALA A 137 -1.24 -19.18 -16.42
CA ALA A 137 -2.21 -18.19 -16.00
C ALA A 137 -1.55 -16.84 -15.67
N GLN A 138 -2.18 -15.75 -16.07
CA GLN A 138 -1.74 -14.39 -15.79
C GLN A 138 -2.96 -13.50 -15.57
N LEU A 139 -2.86 -12.57 -14.62
CA LEU A 139 -3.91 -11.61 -14.33
C LEU A 139 -3.27 -10.26 -14.05
N ALA A 140 -3.79 -9.23 -14.70
CA ALA A 140 -3.57 -7.85 -14.33
C ALA A 140 -4.89 -7.11 -14.34
N ALA A 141 -4.99 -6.06 -13.52
CA ALA A 141 -6.15 -5.18 -13.52
C ALA A 141 -5.75 -3.74 -13.29
N THR A 142 -6.51 -2.84 -13.92
CA THR A 142 -6.30 -1.39 -13.87
C THR A 142 -7.57 -0.75 -13.37
N MET A 143 -7.46 0.12 -12.36
CA MET A 143 -8.58 0.84 -11.78
C MET A 143 -8.45 2.34 -11.97
N GLN A 144 -9.59 2.98 -12.24
CA GLN A 144 -9.70 4.42 -12.33
C GLN A 144 -10.48 4.96 -11.14
N GLY A 145 -10.04 6.10 -10.61
CA GLY A 145 -10.71 6.82 -9.54
C GLY A 145 -10.52 8.33 -9.64
N ARG A 146 -11.07 9.05 -8.67
CA ARG A 146 -10.86 10.49 -8.50
C ARG A 146 -10.59 10.85 -7.05
N ALA A 147 -9.75 11.85 -6.84
CA ALA A 147 -9.48 12.44 -5.54
C ALA A 147 -9.61 13.96 -5.61
N LYS A 148 -10.19 14.56 -4.56
CA LYS A 148 -10.21 16.03 -4.40
C LYS A 148 -8.95 16.54 -3.71
N ALA A 149 -8.48 15.77 -2.75
CA ALA A 149 -7.23 15.98 -2.02
C ALA A 149 -6.42 14.69 -2.06
N LEU A 150 -5.12 14.78 -2.33
CA LEU A 150 -4.24 13.62 -2.35
C LEU A 150 -3.71 13.32 -0.96
N ILE A 151 -3.55 12.03 -0.70
CA ILE A 151 -2.59 11.51 0.28
C ILE A 151 -1.46 10.94 -0.57
N THR A 152 -0.33 11.64 -0.65
CA THR A 152 0.77 11.29 -1.56
C THR A 152 1.99 10.76 -0.81
N SER A 153 2.81 9.94 -1.44
CA SER A 153 4.01 9.32 -0.89
C SER A 153 5.20 10.28 -0.81
N PHE A 154 5.06 11.49 -1.35
CA PHE A 154 6.15 12.45 -1.57
C PHE A 154 6.15 13.62 -0.58
N ASP A 155 5.10 13.76 0.23
CA ASP A 155 4.90 14.96 1.05
C ASP A 155 5.09 14.67 2.56
N ALA A 156 5.63 13.50 2.95
CA ALA A 156 5.92 13.21 4.35
C ALA A 156 7.01 14.16 4.87
N THR A 157 6.74 14.85 5.98
CA THR A 157 7.59 15.94 6.46
C THR A 157 8.23 15.62 7.81
N PRO A 158 9.55 15.85 8.00
CA PRO A 158 10.19 15.69 9.30
C PRO A 158 9.47 16.47 10.41
N GLY A 159 9.18 15.78 11.52
CA GLY A 159 8.38 16.30 12.64
C GLY A 159 6.94 15.79 12.68
N ASP A 160 6.45 15.21 11.57
CA ASP A 160 5.17 14.50 11.57
C ASP A 160 5.25 13.16 12.30
N VAL A 161 4.10 12.69 12.76
CA VAL A 161 3.95 11.31 13.26
C VAL A 161 3.73 10.35 12.11
N LEU A 162 4.18 9.11 12.30
CA LEU A 162 3.81 7.98 11.44
C LEU A 162 2.68 7.21 12.13
N ILE A 163 1.54 7.08 11.46
CA ILE A 163 0.38 6.35 11.94
C ILE A 163 0.22 5.08 11.11
N ALA A 164 0.10 3.92 11.75
CA ALA A 164 -0.37 2.71 11.09
C ALA A 164 -1.84 2.51 11.40
N ALA A 165 -2.67 2.32 10.39
CA ALA A 165 -4.07 1.92 10.51
C ALA A 165 -4.28 0.59 9.80
N VAL A 166 -4.74 -0.44 10.53
CA VAL A 166 -4.88 -1.81 10.01
C VAL A 166 -6.15 -2.46 10.54
N ASP A 167 -6.85 -3.19 9.68
CA ASP A 167 -7.99 -3.98 10.10
C ASP A 167 -7.55 -5.32 10.70
N LEU A 168 -7.55 -5.43 12.03
CA LEU A 168 -7.13 -6.62 12.76
C LEU A 168 -8.23 -7.71 12.87
N ARG A 169 -9.42 -7.50 12.29
CA ARG A 169 -10.53 -8.47 12.32
C ARG A 169 -10.34 -9.63 11.35
N GLY A 170 -9.31 -9.56 10.52
CA GLY A 170 -8.97 -10.58 9.54
C GLY A 170 -8.27 -11.80 10.11
N ARG A 171 -7.76 -12.62 9.20
CA ARG A 171 -6.97 -13.82 9.50
C ARG A 171 -6.05 -14.18 8.33
N TYR A 172 -5.02 -14.96 8.60
CA TYR A 172 -4.23 -15.58 7.54
C TYR A 172 -4.99 -16.76 6.91
N PRO A 173 -5.20 -16.79 5.58
CA PRO A 173 -5.69 -17.96 4.89
C PRO A 173 -4.53 -18.95 4.68
N GLY A 174 -4.52 -20.02 5.47
CA GLY A 174 -3.44 -21.02 5.45
C GLY A 174 -2.09 -20.42 5.84
N GLU A 175 -1.04 -20.78 5.09
CA GLU A 175 0.34 -20.33 5.34
C GLU A 175 0.70 -19.01 4.65
N SER A 176 -0.26 -18.35 4.00
CA SER A 176 -0.02 -17.08 3.28
C SER A 176 0.38 -15.95 4.24
N ASP A 177 1.22 -15.02 3.79
CA ASP A 177 1.48 -13.75 4.48
C ASP A 177 0.44 -12.65 4.14
N ASN A 178 -0.65 -13.01 3.46
CA ASN A 178 -1.78 -12.11 3.24
C ASN A 178 -2.76 -12.19 4.41
N PHE A 179 -3.04 -11.07 5.08
CA PHE A 179 -3.99 -11.00 6.17
C PHE A 179 -5.36 -10.51 5.67
N ALA A 180 -6.33 -11.41 5.60
CA ALA A 180 -7.58 -11.19 4.91
C ALA A 180 -8.71 -10.77 5.87
N ALA A 181 -8.94 -9.45 5.99
CA ALA A 181 -10.02 -8.86 6.77
C ALA A 181 -11.35 -8.77 6.02
N PHE A 182 -11.33 -8.89 4.68
CA PHE A 182 -12.54 -8.90 3.87
C PHE A 182 -13.36 -10.20 4.01
N LEU A 183 -12.75 -11.30 4.47
CA LEU A 183 -13.40 -12.62 4.50
C LEU A 183 -14.53 -12.69 5.52
N GLY A 184 -15.77 -12.68 5.03
CA GLY A 184 -16.99 -12.72 5.85
C GLY A 184 -17.46 -11.34 6.30
N ALA A 185 -16.78 -10.26 5.89
CA ALA A 185 -17.18 -8.90 6.21
C ALA A 185 -18.36 -8.46 5.30
N PRO A 186 -19.38 -7.78 5.84
CA PRO A 186 -20.45 -7.22 5.02
C PRO A 186 -19.95 -6.15 4.05
N ALA A 187 -20.49 -6.13 2.83
CA ALA A 187 -20.12 -5.17 1.78
C ALA A 187 -20.14 -3.69 2.25
N GLN A 188 -21.18 -3.29 2.99
CA GLN A 188 -21.30 -1.92 3.50
C GLN A 188 -20.18 -1.56 4.49
N ARG A 189 -19.70 -2.53 5.27
CA ARG A 189 -18.59 -2.31 6.20
C ARG A 189 -17.31 -2.02 5.41
N LEU A 190 -16.97 -2.87 4.45
CA LEU A 190 -15.78 -2.72 3.62
C LEU A 190 -15.75 -1.39 2.86
N ARG A 191 -16.87 -1.00 2.24
CA ARG A 191 -16.97 0.30 1.55
C ARG A 191 -16.77 1.49 2.48
N GLY A 192 -17.44 1.47 3.64
CA GLY A 192 -17.29 2.56 4.59
C GLY A 192 -15.93 2.60 5.29
N ASP A 193 -15.23 1.47 5.38
CA ASP A 193 -13.86 1.42 5.92
C ASP A 193 -12.90 2.11 4.94
N LEU A 194 -13.01 1.84 3.63
CA LEU A 194 -12.23 2.52 2.59
C LEU A 194 -12.54 4.02 2.48
N GLU A 195 -13.79 4.42 2.73
CA GLU A 195 -14.22 5.82 2.68
C GLU A 195 -13.50 6.71 3.71
N LEU A 196 -12.91 6.14 4.76
CA LEU A 196 -12.13 6.90 5.74
C LEU A 196 -10.97 7.67 5.11
N LEU A 197 -10.29 7.09 4.12
CA LEU A 197 -9.10 7.70 3.52
C LEU A 197 -9.42 8.98 2.75
N PRO A 198 -10.37 9.01 1.79
CA PRO A 198 -10.77 10.25 1.14
C PRO A 198 -11.37 11.26 2.13
N GLU A 199 -12.12 10.82 3.16
CA GLU A 199 -12.63 11.72 4.19
C GLU A 199 -11.52 12.39 5.02
N LEU A 200 -10.46 11.65 5.35
CA LEU A 200 -9.28 12.17 6.06
C LEU A 200 -8.51 13.18 5.21
N ALA A 201 -8.33 12.86 3.91
CA ALA A 201 -7.67 13.74 2.94
C ALA A 201 -8.45 15.05 2.75
N GLU A 202 -9.76 14.96 2.50
CA GLU A 202 -10.65 16.13 2.28
C GLU A 202 -10.80 17.00 3.53
N ALA A 203 -10.66 16.41 4.72
CA ALA A 203 -10.63 17.15 5.99
C ALA A 203 -9.27 17.82 6.27
N GLY A 204 -8.25 17.56 5.45
CA GLY A 204 -6.89 18.11 5.64
C GLY A 204 -6.16 17.53 6.86
N LEU A 205 -6.59 16.37 7.35
CA LEU A 205 -5.98 15.71 8.52
C LEU A 205 -4.72 14.92 8.14
N VAL A 206 -4.71 14.35 6.95
CA VAL A 206 -3.60 13.53 6.41
C VAL A 206 -3.15 14.17 5.10
N HIS A 207 -1.83 14.29 4.92
CA HIS A 207 -1.24 14.89 3.72
C HIS A 207 -0.29 13.95 2.97
N ALA A 208 0.24 12.92 3.63
CA ALA A 208 1.05 11.91 2.98
C ALA A 208 0.80 10.52 3.58
N GLY A 209 1.12 9.49 2.81
CA GLY A 209 0.88 8.11 3.19
C GLY A 209 0.96 7.14 2.02
N LYS A 210 0.81 5.86 2.35
CA LYS A 210 0.84 4.73 1.42
C LYS A 210 -0.04 3.58 1.92
N ASP A 211 -0.51 2.77 0.98
CA ASP A 211 -1.02 1.43 1.26
C ASP A 211 0.08 0.51 1.84
N ILE A 212 -0.30 -0.43 2.71
CA ILE A 212 0.61 -1.48 3.17
C ILE A 212 0.52 -2.64 2.16
N SER A 213 1.38 -2.61 1.14
CA SER A 213 1.43 -3.65 0.09
C SER A 213 2.34 -4.84 0.46
N GLN A 214 2.67 -5.69 -0.54
CA GLN A 214 3.67 -6.74 -0.38
C GLN A 214 5.01 -6.15 0.09
N GLY A 215 5.58 -6.72 1.16
CA GLY A 215 6.70 -6.12 1.90
C GLY A 215 6.29 -5.53 3.25
N GLY A 216 4.98 -5.39 3.49
CA GLY A 216 4.40 -5.02 4.77
C GLY A 216 4.82 -3.64 5.25
N ILE A 217 4.68 -3.41 6.56
CA ILE A 217 5.03 -2.14 7.21
C ILE A 217 6.49 -1.77 6.90
N ALA A 218 7.39 -2.76 6.91
CA ALA A 218 8.81 -2.53 6.63
C ALA A 218 9.01 -1.94 5.23
N GLY A 219 8.57 -2.64 4.19
CA GLY A 219 8.72 -2.20 2.80
C GLY A 219 7.99 -0.89 2.52
N THR A 220 6.77 -0.72 3.02
CA THR A 220 6.00 0.52 2.83
C THR A 220 6.68 1.72 3.48
N ALA A 221 7.27 1.58 4.68
CA ALA A 221 8.05 2.65 5.30
C ALA A 221 9.28 3.02 4.45
N LEU A 222 9.96 2.04 3.83
CA LEU A 222 11.08 2.32 2.91
C LEU A 222 10.63 3.13 1.70
N MET A 223 9.52 2.73 1.07
CA MET A 223 8.97 3.44 -0.10
C MET A 223 8.59 4.88 0.25
N LEU A 224 7.85 5.07 1.35
CA LEU A 224 7.44 6.39 1.81
C LEU A 224 8.64 7.29 2.15
N ALA A 225 9.64 6.73 2.86
CA ALA A 225 10.85 7.46 3.21
C ALA A 225 11.63 7.94 1.99
N GLU A 226 11.82 7.05 1.00
CA GLU A 226 12.56 7.40 -0.22
C GLU A 226 11.80 8.41 -1.07
N CYS A 227 10.51 8.17 -1.36
CA CYS A 227 9.70 9.08 -2.17
C CYS A 227 9.65 10.49 -1.55
N SER A 228 9.54 10.60 -0.22
CA SER A 228 9.55 11.91 0.46
C SER A 228 10.95 12.47 0.75
N GLY A 229 12.02 11.74 0.44
CA GLY A 229 13.40 12.17 0.72
C GLY A 229 13.69 12.40 2.20
N CYS A 230 13.12 11.58 3.07
CA CYS A 230 13.20 11.72 4.53
C CYS A 230 13.65 10.42 5.22
N GLY A 231 13.88 10.50 6.53
CA GLY A 231 14.07 9.36 7.41
C GLY A 231 12.78 9.01 8.14
N ILE A 232 12.69 7.78 8.65
CA ILE A 232 11.55 7.32 9.47
C ILE A 232 12.07 6.52 10.66
N GLU A 233 11.65 6.89 11.87
CA GLU A 233 11.80 6.03 13.05
C GLU A 233 10.49 5.29 13.31
N VAL A 234 10.55 3.95 13.31
CA VAL A 234 9.41 3.06 13.58
C VAL A 234 9.58 2.41 14.95
N ASP A 235 8.68 2.73 15.89
CA ASP A 235 8.53 2.03 17.16
C ASP A 235 7.78 0.72 16.94
N VAL A 236 8.52 -0.39 16.97
CA VAL A 236 7.96 -1.71 16.66
C VAL A 236 7.07 -2.25 17.79
N ALA A 237 7.17 -1.70 19.01
CA ALA A 237 6.31 -2.09 20.12
C ALA A 237 4.93 -1.42 20.06
N ALA A 238 4.82 -0.28 19.35
CA ALA A 238 3.58 0.48 19.18
C ALA A 238 2.68 -0.05 18.04
N ILE A 239 3.20 -0.96 17.20
CA ILE A 239 2.49 -1.45 16.00
C ILE A 239 1.25 -2.25 16.40
N PRO A 240 0.04 -1.86 15.93
CA PRO A 240 -1.15 -2.67 16.07
C PRO A 240 -0.95 -4.01 15.36
N ARG A 241 -1.13 -5.11 16.09
CA ARG A 241 -0.83 -6.46 15.61
C ARG A 241 -1.86 -7.46 16.16
N PRO A 242 -2.30 -8.47 15.38
CA PRO A 242 -3.17 -9.51 15.89
C PRO A 242 -2.50 -10.28 17.03
N GLU A 243 -3.27 -10.64 18.05
CA GLU A 243 -2.75 -11.38 19.20
C GLU A 243 -2.08 -12.70 18.75
N GLY A 244 -0.94 -13.03 19.36
CA GLY A 244 -0.19 -14.26 19.06
C GLY A 244 0.54 -14.30 17.71
N THR A 245 0.44 -13.27 16.87
CA THR A 245 1.16 -13.22 15.59
C THR A 245 2.61 -12.81 15.80
N ASP A 246 3.59 -13.52 15.22
CA ASP A 246 5.00 -13.12 15.27
C ASP A 246 5.24 -11.72 14.66
N LEU A 247 6.10 -10.91 15.29
CA LEU A 247 6.34 -9.53 14.86
C LEU A 247 7.07 -9.47 13.52
N ALA A 248 8.08 -10.32 13.29
CA ALA A 248 8.83 -10.33 12.05
C ALA A 248 7.92 -10.70 10.87
N ARG A 249 7.02 -11.68 11.05
CA ARG A 249 5.96 -12.00 10.08
C ARG A 249 5.00 -10.82 9.86
N TRP A 250 4.54 -10.17 10.92
CA TRP A 250 3.62 -9.03 10.80
C TRP A 250 4.23 -7.85 10.04
N MET A 251 5.51 -7.55 10.29
CA MET A 251 6.24 -6.48 9.60
C MET A 251 6.35 -6.67 8.08
N ARG A 252 6.23 -7.91 7.58
CA ARG A 252 6.25 -8.27 6.15
C ARG A 252 4.90 -8.74 5.60
N THR A 253 3.83 -8.68 6.40
CA THR A 253 2.48 -9.10 6.04
C THR A 253 1.81 -8.08 5.13
N PHE A 254 1.03 -8.56 4.16
CA PHE A 254 0.11 -7.75 3.38
C PHE A 254 -1.28 -7.78 4.04
N PRO A 255 -1.72 -6.74 4.76
CA PRO A 255 -3.09 -6.64 5.23
C PRO A 255 -4.04 -6.21 4.11
N SER A 256 -5.20 -6.86 3.98
CA SER A 256 -6.21 -6.47 2.98
C SER A 256 -6.82 -5.09 3.21
N PHE A 257 -6.56 -4.50 4.39
CA PHE A 257 -6.83 -3.11 4.73
C PHE A 257 -5.72 -2.66 5.67
N GLY A 258 -4.76 -1.88 5.17
CA GLY A 258 -3.67 -1.35 5.97
C GLY A 258 -3.00 -0.16 5.29
N PHE A 259 -2.70 0.87 6.06
CA PHE A 259 -2.12 2.12 5.57
C PHE A 259 -1.07 2.65 6.54
N LEU A 260 0.00 3.22 5.99
CA LEU A 260 0.91 4.11 6.71
C LEU A 260 0.59 5.55 6.32
N LEU A 261 0.23 6.38 7.30
CA LEU A 261 -0.18 7.76 7.10
C LEU A 261 0.74 8.70 7.88
N THR A 262 0.96 9.89 7.34
CA THR A 262 1.69 10.96 8.04
C THR A 262 0.76 12.13 8.30
N ALA A 263 0.92 12.70 9.49
CA ALA A 263 0.10 13.80 9.95
C ALA A 263 0.86 14.62 11.00
N LYS A 264 0.38 15.85 11.21
CA LYS A 264 0.87 16.65 12.32
C LYS A 264 0.53 15.93 13.64
N PRO A 265 1.39 15.98 14.66
CA PRO A 265 1.12 15.35 15.95
C PRO A 265 -0.23 15.76 16.58
N ALA A 266 -0.67 17.01 16.36
CA ALA A 266 -1.93 17.51 16.89
C ALA A 266 -3.18 16.87 16.26
N ASP A 267 -3.08 16.35 15.03
CA ASP A 267 -4.19 15.77 14.28
C ASP A 267 -4.32 14.25 14.50
N ALA A 268 -3.26 13.60 15.00
CA ALA A 268 -3.20 12.16 15.22
C ALA A 268 -4.34 11.59 16.09
N PRO A 269 -4.74 12.24 17.22
CA PRO A 269 -5.89 11.76 18.00
C PRO A 269 -7.20 11.76 17.20
N ALA A 270 -7.42 12.77 16.35
CA ALA A 270 -8.62 12.87 15.53
C ALA A 270 -8.65 11.80 14.44
N ILE A 271 -7.50 11.52 13.81
CA ILE A 271 -7.33 10.46 12.82
C ILE A 271 -7.63 9.10 13.45
N CYS A 272 -6.97 8.79 14.56
CA CYS A 272 -7.15 7.53 15.29
C CYS A 272 -8.59 7.34 15.76
N ALA A 273 -9.27 8.42 16.20
CA ALA A 273 -10.68 8.36 16.58
C ALA A 273 -11.61 7.96 15.42
N ARG A 274 -11.32 8.38 14.18
CA ARG A 274 -12.12 7.98 13.00
C ARG A 274 -11.97 6.50 12.66
N PHE A 275 -10.74 5.97 12.73
CA PHE A 275 -10.50 4.53 12.58
C PHE A 275 -11.16 3.73 13.71
N ALA A 276 -11.00 4.18 14.96
CA ALA A 276 -11.60 3.52 16.12
C ALA A 276 -13.13 3.50 16.08
N ALA A 277 -13.78 4.56 15.58
CA ALA A 277 -15.23 4.60 15.38
C ALA A 277 -15.75 3.53 14.40
N ARG A 278 -14.84 2.92 13.63
CA ARG A 278 -15.09 1.81 12.72
C ARG A 278 -14.34 0.55 13.11
N ASP A 279 -14.00 0.37 14.39
CA ASP A 279 -13.25 -0.77 14.95
C ASP A 279 -11.98 -1.13 14.15
N ILE A 280 -11.34 -0.16 13.50
CA ILE A 280 -10.06 -0.33 12.82
C ILE A 280 -8.98 0.06 13.81
N ALA A 281 -7.97 -0.79 13.96
CA ALA A 281 -6.87 -0.50 14.87
C ALA A 281 -5.96 0.55 14.24
N SER A 282 -5.62 1.59 14.98
CA SER A 282 -4.67 2.59 14.54
C SER A 282 -3.82 3.09 15.71
N ALA A 283 -2.54 3.33 15.46
CA ALA A 283 -1.64 3.89 16.46
C ALA A 283 -0.57 4.78 15.80
N GLU A 284 -0.07 5.75 16.57
CA GLU A 284 1.21 6.40 16.28
C GLU A 284 2.31 5.37 16.51
N ILE A 285 2.94 4.93 15.42
CA ILE A 285 3.98 3.90 15.44
C ILE A 285 5.37 4.48 15.20
N GLY A 286 5.52 5.80 15.16
CA GLY A 286 6.79 6.39 14.77
C GLY A 286 6.71 7.87 14.44
N ARG A 287 7.78 8.36 13.83
CA ARG A 287 7.88 9.75 13.37
C ARG A 287 8.74 9.86 12.12
N ILE A 288 8.44 10.88 11.34
CA ILE A 288 9.26 11.28 10.20
C ILE A 288 10.43 12.12 10.71
N THR A 289 11.64 11.81 10.25
CA THR A 289 12.90 12.42 10.70
C THR A 289 13.68 13.00 9.53
N PHE A 290 14.64 13.87 9.84
CA PHE A 290 15.63 14.30 8.85
C PHE A 290 16.58 13.15 8.52
N GLY A 291 17.06 13.12 7.27
CA GLY A 291 17.97 12.10 6.77
C GLY A 291 17.30 11.18 5.76
N SER A 292 17.81 9.96 5.62
CA SER A 292 17.39 8.97 4.62
C SER A 292 17.20 7.56 5.18
N ALA A 293 17.42 7.39 6.49
CA ALA A 293 17.38 6.09 7.13
C ALA A 293 15.98 5.77 7.66
N VAL A 294 15.52 4.56 7.37
CA VAL A 294 14.42 3.93 8.13
C VAL A 294 15.04 3.11 9.25
N THR A 295 14.62 3.38 10.48
CA THR A 295 15.22 2.82 11.70
C THR A 295 14.14 2.21 12.58
N LEU A 296 14.35 0.96 13.01
CA LEU A 296 13.48 0.27 13.96
C LEU A 296 13.89 0.60 15.40
N CYS A 297 12.89 0.78 16.26
CA CYS A 297 13.03 1.28 17.62
C CYS A 297 12.22 0.44 18.62
N ASP A 298 12.79 0.16 19.79
CA ASP A 298 12.07 -0.33 20.99
C ASP A 298 12.68 0.36 22.21
N GLY A 299 11.95 1.32 22.80
CA GLY A 299 12.48 2.18 23.86
C GLY A 299 13.73 2.95 23.41
N ALA A 300 14.90 2.66 24.01
CA ALA A 300 16.18 3.28 23.65
C ALA A 300 16.95 2.51 22.56
N ALA A 301 16.55 1.27 22.24
CA ALA A 301 17.20 0.50 21.20
C ALA A 301 16.88 1.07 19.82
N ARG A 302 17.88 1.09 18.93
CA ARG A 302 17.79 1.61 17.56
C ARG A 302 18.58 0.68 16.63
N ALA A 303 17.98 0.32 15.50
CA ALA A 303 18.67 -0.44 14.45
C ALA A 303 18.25 0.08 13.06
N PRO A 304 19.19 0.49 12.20
CA PRO A 304 18.87 0.89 10.84
C PRO A 304 18.36 -0.32 10.06
N LEU A 305 17.18 -0.20 9.46
CA LEU A 305 16.64 -1.18 8.52
C LEU A 305 17.26 -0.97 7.14
N TRP A 306 17.28 0.28 6.68
CA TRP A 306 17.77 0.66 5.35
C TRP A 306 18.08 2.15 5.29
N ASP A 307 18.98 2.54 4.41
CA ASP A 307 19.30 3.94 4.09
C ASP A 307 19.21 4.11 2.57
N HIS A 308 18.18 4.83 2.12
CA HIS A 308 17.90 4.98 0.69
C HIS A 308 18.92 5.87 -0.04
N ALA A 309 19.64 6.74 0.68
CA ALA A 309 20.72 7.54 0.09
C ALA A 309 21.95 6.68 -0.21
N ALA A 310 22.26 5.72 0.65
CA ALA A 310 23.35 4.77 0.45
C ALA A 310 22.99 3.65 -0.53
N LYS A 311 21.72 3.22 -0.50
CA LYS A 311 21.20 2.11 -1.29
C LYS A 311 19.78 2.44 -1.75
N PRO A 312 19.57 2.99 -2.96
CA PRO A 312 18.23 3.26 -3.47
C PRO A 312 17.34 2.02 -3.39
N TYR A 313 16.08 2.21 -3.03
CA TYR A 313 15.10 1.14 -2.86
C TYR A 313 14.12 1.12 -4.03
N LEU A 314 13.48 2.24 -4.36
CA LEU A 314 12.67 2.44 -5.57
C LEU A 314 13.41 3.14 -6.71
N GLY A 315 14.51 3.86 -6.41
CA GLY A 315 15.20 4.70 -7.40
C GLY A 315 14.47 6.01 -7.70
N LEU A 316 13.56 6.42 -6.81
CA LEU A 316 12.63 7.54 -7.01
C LEU A 316 12.79 8.63 -5.94
N ALA A 317 13.95 8.66 -5.29
CA ALA A 317 14.30 9.71 -4.32
C ALA A 317 14.24 11.11 -4.95
N PRO A 318 13.93 12.15 -4.16
CA PRO A 318 13.91 13.49 -4.69
C PRO A 318 15.23 13.93 -5.31
N THR A 319 15.17 14.39 -6.57
CA THR A 319 16.29 15.13 -7.16
C THR A 319 16.49 16.38 -6.32
N ALA A 320 17.70 16.57 -5.78
CA ALA A 320 18.04 17.78 -5.02
C ALA A 320 17.53 19.02 -5.78
N LYS A 321 16.72 19.84 -5.13
CA LYS A 321 16.29 21.12 -5.71
C LYS A 321 17.55 21.91 -6.03
N ASP A 322 17.68 22.39 -7.27
CA ASP A 322 18.69 23.40 -7.57
C ASP A 322 18.50 24.57 -6.58
N PRO A 323 19.57 25.08 -5.95
CA PRO A 323 19.48 26.10 -4.90
C PRO A 323 19.00 27.48 -5.38
N ILE A 324 18.32 27.57 -6.53
CA ILE A 324 17.94 28.83 -7.18
C ILE A 324 16.48 29.24 -6.92
N ASP A 325 15.61 28.35 -6.39
CA ASP A 325 14.20 28.67 -6.15
C ASP A 325 13.79 28.62 -4.66
N ALA A 326 14.57 29.26 -3.78
CA ALA A 326 14.21 29.51 -2.37
C ALA A 326 14.17 31.01 -2.06
#